data_AF-A0A7S1G8T7-F1
#
_entry.id   AF-A0A7S1G8T7-F1
#
_cell.length_a   1.000
_cell.length_b   1.000
_cell.length_c   1.000
_cell.angle_alpha   90.00
_cell.angle_beta   90.00
_cell.angle_gamma   90.00
#
_symmetry.space_group_name_H-M   'P 1'
#
loop_
_entity.id
_entity.type
_entity.pdbx_description
1 polymer ?
#
loop_
_entity_poly.entity_id
_entity_poly.type
_entity_poly.pdbx_seq_one_letter_code
_entity_poly.pdbx_strand_id
1 'polypeptide(L)'
;MGTYLEDYVEKITSLPDEIKRNFELMRELDSDSQSMLQEIKQLQQAYVQKARRRVQKADGRAGNLAEVAEDKEALAELKAKREVATQKADEKVAIADQTYELVDNHIRRLDIELKSFEEDLRASGEFDDGQAQKRSRSSDHHAHGGGGGGGGGGW
;
A
#
# COMPACT_ATOMS: atom_id res chain seq x y z
N MET A 1 -2.26 -27.36 -25.12
CA MET A 1 -3.12 -26.83 -24.04
C MET A 1 -2.51 -26.94 -22.64
N GLY A 2 -1.77 -28.00 -22.27
CA GLY A 2 -1.18 -28.14 -20.91
C GLY A 2 -0.06 -27.13 -20.57
N THR A 3 0.69 -26.68 -21.56
CA THR A 3 1.90 -25.87 -21.36
C THR A 3 1.64 -24.45 -20.85
N TYR A 4 0.51 -23.82 -21.19
CA TYR A 4 0.23 -22.43 -20.79
C TYR A 4 -0.20 -22.32 -19.32
N LEU A 5 -1.01 -23.29 -18.88
CA LEU A 5 -1.45 -23.39 -17.49
C LEU A 5 -0.32 -23.86 -16.58
N GLU A 6 0.51 -24.81 -17.04
CA GLU A 6 1.70 -25.26 -16.30
C GLU A 6 2.71 -24.13 -16.12
N ASP A 7 3.02 -23.38 -17.18
CA ASP A 7 3.85 -22.18 -17.11
C ASP A 7 3.28 -21.16 -16.13
N TYR A 8 1.97 -20.86 -16.22
CA TYR A 8 1.30 -19.90 -15.34
C TYR A 8 1.34 -20.36 -13.88
N VAL A 9 0.99 -21.62 -13.61
CA VAL A 9 0.99 -22.21 -12.28
C VAL A 9 2.40 -22.16 -11.68
N GLU A 10 3.43 -22.52 -12.44
CA GLU A 10 4.83 -22.44 -12.01
C GLU A 10 5.26 -21.01 -11.64
N LYS A 11 4.79 -20.01 -12.41
CA LYS A 11 5.09 -18.59 -12.20
C LYS A 11 4.30 -17.94 -11.05
N ILE A 12 3.11 -18.43 -10.71
CA ILE A 12 2.35 -17.93 -9.56
C ILE A 12 2.65 -18.71 -8.28
N THR A 13 3.25 -19.90 -8.35
CA THR A 13 3.54 -20.69 -7.15
C THR A 13 4.47 -19.98 -6.16
N SER A 14 5.41 -19.14 -6.62
CA SER A 14 6.31 -18.40 -5.72
C SER A 14 5.71 -17.11 -5.17
N LEU A 15 4.69 -16.54 -5.83
CA LEU A 15 4.11 -15.25 -5.48
C LEU A 15 3.56 -15.19 -4.03
N PRO A 16 2.78 -16.18 -3.55
CA PRO A 16 2.32 -16.19 -2.16
C PRO A 16 3.47 -16.19 -1.16
N ASP A 17 4.54 -16.95 -1.44
CA ASP A 17 5.71 -17.04 -0.57
C ASP A 17 6.52 -15.75 -0.55
N GLU A 18 6.70 -15.10 -1.71
CA GLU A 18 7.38 -13.80 -1.83
C GLU A 18 6.60 -12.68 -1.14
N ILE A 19 5.27 -12.62 -1.33
CA ILE A 19 4.40 -11.66 -0.63
C ILE A 19 4.46 -11.90 0.89
N LYS A 20 4.35 -13.15 1.33
CA LYS A 20 4.41 -13.50 2.75
C LYS A 20 5.72 -13.06 3.36
N ARG A 21 6.85 -13.34 2.70
CA ARG A 21 8.19 -12.90 3.15
C ARG A 21 8.28 -11.38 3.26
N ASN A 22 7.76 -10.64 2.29
CA ASN A 22 7.78 -9.17 2.33
C ASN A 22 6.91 -8.62 3.48
N PHE A 23 5.73 -9.20 3.72
CA PHE A 23 4.87 -8.81 4.85
C PHE A 23 5.50 -9.15 6.20
N GLU A 24 6.17 -10.30 6.32
CA GLU A 24 6.92 -10.66 7.54
C GLU A 24 8.02 -9.62 7.82
N LEU A 25 8.81 -9.28 6.80
CA LEU A 25 9.86 -8.28 6.92
C LEU A 25 9.31 -6.87 7.23
N MET A 26 8.21 -6.48 6.58
CA MET A 26 7.54 -5.20 6.87
C MET A 26 7.02 -5.16 8.32
N ARG A 27 6.49 -6.27 8.85
CA ARG A 27 6.03 -6.36 10.23
C ARG A 27 7.18 -6.27 11.23
N GLU A 28 8.32 -6.87 10.92
CA GLU A 28 9.54 -6.76 11.73
C GLU A 28 10.03 -5.31 11.78
N LEU A 29 10.15 -4.65 10.62
CA LEU A 29 10.53 -3.24 10.56
C LEU A 29 9.53 -2.32 11.28
N ASP A 30 8.24 -2.63 11.24
CA ASP A 30 7.21 -1.89 11.99
C ASP A 30 7.42 -2.02 13.49
N SER A 31 7.63 -3.25 13.97
CA SER A 31 7.87 -3.52 15.38
C SER A 31 9.11 -2.79 15.87
N ASP A 32 10.21 -2.88 15.11
CA ASP A 32 11.47 -2.22 15.44
C ASP A 32 11.34 -0.70 15.44
N SER A 33 10.68 -0.13 14.42
CA SER A 33 10.44 1.31 14.32
C SER A 33 9.60 1.82 15.49
N GLN A 34 8.54 1.08 15.87
CA GLN A 34 7.72 1.44 17.03
C GLN A 34 8.52 1.41 18.33
N SER A 35 9.36 0.39 18.53
CA SER A 35 10.25 0.30 19.69
C SER A 35 11.21 1.49 19.77
N MET A 36 11.89 1.81 18.65
CA MET A 36 12.81 2.95 18.59
C MET A 36 12.10 4.28 18.87
N LEU A 37 10.90 4.48 18.32
CA LEU A 37 10.11 5.69 18.59
C LEU A 37 9.74 5.81 20.08
N GLN A 38 9.43 4.70 20.74
CA GLN A 38 9.18 4.68 22.19
C GLN A 38 10.44 5.04 22.98
N GLU A 39 11.59 4.46 22.65
CA GLU A 39 12.88 4.80 23.28
C GLU A 39 13.23 6.27 23.08
N ILE A 40 13.08 6.79 21.87
CA ILE A 40 13.32 8.21 21.54
C ILE A 40 12.41 9.10 22.38
N LYS A 41 11.14 8.73 22.56
CA LYS A 41 10.19 9.49 23.40
C LYS A 41 10.63 9.49 24.86
N GLN A 42 11.07 8.36 25.39
CA GLN A 42 11.57 8.27 26.77
C GLN A 42 12.84 9.12 26.96
N LEU A 43 13.78 9.06 26.01
CA LEU A 43 15.00 9.87 26.04
C LEU A 43 14.71 11.37 25.95
N GLN A 44 13.77 11.79 25.10
CA GLN A 44 13.31 13.18 25.04
C GLN A 44 12.72 13.65 26.36
N GLN A 45 11.87 12.84 26.99
CA GLN A 45 11.28 13.17 28.29
C GLN A 45 12.37 13.29 29.37
N ALA A 46 13.30 12.34 29.42
CA ALA A 46 14.43 12.37 30.35
C ALA A 46 15.31 13.60 30.13
N TYR A 47 15.60 13.95 28.87
CA TYR A 47 16.35 15.14 28.49
C TYR A 47 15.68 16.42 29.02
N VAL A 48 14.38 16.61 28.76
CA VAL A 48 13.64 17.79 29.23
C VAL A 48 13.63 17.87 30.76
N GLN A 49 13.47 16.75 31.45
CA GLN A 49 13.50 16.70 32.92
C GLN A 49 14.90 17.06 33.46
N LYS A 50 15.97 16.53 32.87
CA LYS A 50 17.35 16.87 33.23
C LYS A 50 17.65 18.35 32.97
N ALA A 51 17.23 18.88 31.82
CA ALA A 51 17.38 20.28 31.47
C ALA A 51 16.68 21.20 32.47
N ARG A 52 15.42 20.90 32.83
CA ARG A 52 14.69 21.63 33.88
C ARG A 52 15.41 21.63 35.23
N ARG A 53 15.93 20.47 35.65
CA ARG A 53 16.70 20.35 36.90
C ARG A 53 18.00 21.16 36.87
N ARG A 54 18.71 21.19 35.74
CA ARG A 54 19.93 22.01 35.57
C ARG A 54 19.61 23.49 35.71
N VAL A 55 18.56 23.95 35.03
CA VAL A 55 18.08 25.34 35.11
C VAL A 55 17.67 25.72 36.54
N GLN A 56 16.92 24.85 37.23
CA GLN A 56 16.50 25.10 38.63
C GLN A 56 17.68 25.18 39.61
N LYS A 57 18.77 24.44 39.36
CA LYS A 57 19.98 24.49 40.19
C LYS A 57 20.86 25.70 39.90
N ALA A 58 20.73 26.31 38.71
CA ALA A 58 21.44 27.54 38.39
C ALA A 58 20.71 28.71 39.05
N ASP A 59 21.28 29.20 40.14
CA ASP A 59 20.72 30.18 41.08
C ASP A 59 20.61 31.60 40.50
N GLY A 60 19.85 31.78 39.41
CA GLY A 60 19.52 33.06 38.75
C GLY A 60 20.69 33.87 38.18
N ARG A 61 21.94 33.54 38.50
CA ARG A 61 23.17 34.26 38.14
C ARG A 61 23.87 33.70 36.90
N ALA A 62 23.40 32.57 36.37
CA ALA A 62 23.94 32.02 35.13
C ALA A 62 23.45 32.88 33.96
N GLY A 63 24.38 33.62 33.33
CA GLY A 63 24.06 34.62 32.31
C GLY A 63 23.18 34.10 31.16
N ASN A 64 23.32 32.83 30.77
CA ASN A 64 22.51 32.21 29.71
C ASN A 64 21.90 30.87 30.14
N LEU A 65 20.62 30.90 30.54
CA LEU A 65 19.85 29.74 30.98
C LEU A 65 19.73 28.65 29.89
N ALA A 66 19.78 29.03 28.61
CA ALA A 66 19.73 28.09 27.50
C ALA A 66 20.98 27.19 27.45
N GLU A 67 22.15 27.77 27.72
CA GLU A 67 23.43 27.05 27.72
C GLU A 67 23.55 26.10 28.92
N VAL A 68 22.97 26.47 30.05
CA VAL A 68 22.84 25.61 31.25
C VAL A 68 21.85 24.45 31.04
N ALA A 69 20.78 24.72 30.31
CA ALA A 69 19.78 23.71 29.97
C ALA A 69 20.33 22.70 28.97
N GLU A 70 21.22 23.13 28.09
CA GLU A 70 21.77 22.33 27.00
C GLU A 70 22.69 21.23 27.51
N ASP A 71 22.56 20.06 26.90
CA ASP A 71 23.39 18.89 27.13
C ASP A 71 23.67 18.32 25.75
N LYS A 72 24.81 18.72 25.21
CA LYS A 72 25.18 18.48 23.81
C LYS A 72 25.36 16.99 23.51
N GLU A 73 25.85 16.23 24.49
CA GLU A 73 26.01 14.78 24.38
C GLU A 73 24.66 14.08 24.30
N ALA A 74 23.73 14.40 25.22
CA ALA A 74 22.39 13.85 25.19
C ALA A 74 21.60 14.26 23.93
N LEU A 75 21.81 15.49 23.42
CA LEU A 75 21.22 15.92 22.15
C LEU A 75 21.81 15.18 20.95
N ALA A 76 23.13 14.92 20.95
CA ALA A 76 23.79 14.18 19.89
C ALA A 76 23.29 12.73 19.84
N GLU A 77 23.19 12.06 20.99
CA GLU A 77 22.61 10.71 21.10
C GLU A 77 21.17 10.67 20.56
N LEU A 78 20.35 11.65 20.95
CA LEU A 78 18.95 11.73 20.54
C LEU A 78 18.80 11.98 19.03
N LYS A 79 19.70 12.79 18.44
CA LYS A 79 19.78 12.96 16.99
C LYS A 79 20.18 11.67 16.28
N ALA A 80 21.22 11.00 16.76
CA ALA A 80 21.67 9.73 16.18
C ALA A 80 20.57 8.67 16.23
N LYS A 81 19.86 8.52 17.36
CA LYS A 81 18.73 7.58 17.45
C LYS A 81 17.57 7.95 16.52
N ARG A 82 17.26 9.24 16.36
CA ARG A 82 16.24 9.69 15.40
C ARG A 82 16.65 9.37 13.96
N GLU A 83 17.91 9.55 13.62
CA GLU A 83 18.42 9.24 12.28
C GLU A 83 18.25 7.74 11.96
N VAL A 84 18.62 6.86 12.90
CA VAL A 84 18.41 5.41 12.75
C VAL A 84 16.92 5.06 12.61
N ALA A 85 16.04 5.68 13.41
CA ALA A 85 14.60 5.45 13.31
C ALA A 85 14.03 5.93 11.95
N THR A 86 14.53 7.03 11.41
CA THR A 86 14.17 7.50 10.06
C THR A 86 14.63 6.51 8.99
N GLN A 87 15.87 6.03 9.05
CA GLN A 87 16.38 5.03 8.11
C GLN A 87 15.52 3.76 8.10
N LYS A 88 15.07 3.29 9.27
CA LYS A 88 14.16 2.14 9.38
C LYS A 88 12.78 2.41 8.78
N ALA A 89 12.27 3.63 8.95
CA ALA A 89 11.01 4.03 8.32
C ALA A 89 11.14 4.08 6.79
N ASP A 90 12.27 4.55 6.27
CA ASP A 90 12.55 4.58 4.83
C ASP A 90 12.69 3.16 4.25
N GLU A 91 13.39 2.25 4.96
CA GLU A 91 13.46 0.82 4.61
C GLU A 91 12.07 0.17 4.52
N LYS A 92 11.18 0.49 5.48
CA LYS A 92 9.79 0.01 5.48
C LYS A 92 9.03 0.49 4.23
N VAL A 93 9.17 1.77 3.87
CA VAL A 93 8.54 2.33 2.67
C VAL A 93 9.06 1.62 1.42
N ALA A 94 10.37 1.42 1.31
CA ALA A 94 10.97 0.73 0.17
C ALA A 94 10.44 -0.70 -0.03
N ILE A 95 10.21 -1.45 1.05
CA ILE A 95 9.63 -2.80 0.97
C ILE A 95 8.17 -2.77 0.58
N ALA A 96 7.42 -1.77 1.06
CA ALA A 96 6.03 -1.59 0.66
C ALA A 96 5.94 -1.31 -0.85
N ASP A 97 6.80 -0.44 -1.37
CA ASP A 97 6.90 -0.16 -2.81
C ASP A 97 7.29 -1.40 -3.61
N GLN A 98 8.32 -2.14 -3.16
CA GLN A 98 8.73 -3.39 -3.81
C GLN A 98 7.60 -4.42 -3.85
N THR A 99 6.83 -4.54 -2.76
CA THR A 99 5.69 -5.46 -2.69
C THR A 99 4.57 -5.04 -3.61
N TYR A 100 4.33 -3.73 -3.73
CA TYR A 100 3.35 -3.19 -4.66
C TYR A 100 3.75 -3.45 -6.11
N GLU A 101 5.01 -3.18 -6.46
CA GLU A 101 5.55 -3.45 -7.80
C GLU A 101 5.50 -4.94 -8.15
N LEU A 102 5.82 -5.82 -7.20
CA LEU A 102 5.70 -7.27 -7.39
C LEU A 102 4.27 -7.63 -7.80
N VAL A 103 3.28 -7.21 -7.01
CA VAL A 103 1.87 -7.51 -7.27
C VAL A 103 1.41 -6.90 -8.60
N ASP A 104 1.76 -5.65 -8.89
CA ASP A 104 1.40 -4.99 -10.15
C ASP A 104 1.98 -5.71 -11.38
N ASN A 105 3.24 -6.14 -11.31
CA ASN A 105 3.86 -6.94 -12.37
C ASN A 105 3.11 -8.25 -12.60
N HIS A 106 2.66 -8.93 -11.54
CA HIS A 106 1.86 -10.14 -11.67
C HIS A 106 0.47 -9.87 -12.28
N ILE A 107 -0.18 -8.76 -11.94
CA ILE A 107 -1.47 -8.35 -12.54
C ILE A 107 -1.30 -8.08 -14.04
N ARG A 108 -0.31 -7.27 -14.44
CA ARG A 108 -0.08 -6.95 -15.85
C ARG A 108 0.23 -8.19 -16.68
N ARG A 109 1.00 -9.12 -16.11
CA ARG A 109 1.33 -10.37 -16.77
C ARG A 109 0.08 -11.23 -16.98
N LEU A 110 -0.74 -11.35 -15.95
CA LEU A 110 -2.04 -12.02 -16.00
C LEU A 110 -2.93 -11.46 -17.12
N ASP A 111 -3.01 -10.13 -17.24
CA ASP A 111 -3.79 -9.48 -18.29
C ASP A 111 -3.28 -9.82 -19.71
N ILE A 112 -1.97 -9.95 -19.90
CA ILE A 112 -1.36 -10.33 -21.19
C ILE A 112 -1.66 -11.79 -21.51
N GLU A 113 -1.44 -12.68 -20.53
CA GLU A 113 -1.64 -14.12 -20.68
C GLU A 113 -3.12 -14.46 -20.92
N LEU A 114 -4.06 -13.76 -20.25
CA LEU A 114 -5.50 -13.89 -20.52
C LEU A 114 -5.86 -13.46 -21.95
N LYS A 115 -5.34 -12.34 -22.44
CA LYS A 115 -5.60 -11.88 -23.82
C LYS A 115 -5.07 -12.88 -24.85
N SER A 116 -3.84 -13.36 -24.67
CA SER A 116 -3.26 -14.38 -25.55
C SER A 116 -4.09 -15.66 -25.53
N PHE A 117 -4.58 -16.08 -24.36
CA PHE A 117 -5.44 -17.25 -24.24
C PHE A 117 -6.80 -17.07 -24.93
N GLU A 118 -7.42 -15.89 -24.82
CA GLU A 118 -8.64 -15.55 -25.56
C GLU A 118 -8.43 -15.57 -27.08
N GLU A 119 -7.30 -15.05 -27.55
CA GLU A 119 -6.90 -15.08 -28.97
C GLU A 119 -6.70 -16.52 -29.48
N ASP A 120 -6.02 -17.36 -28.69
CA ASP A 120 -5.80 -18.77 -29.02
C ASP A 120 -7.11 -19.56 -29.09
N LEU A 121 -8.04 -19.33 -28.16
CA LEU A 121 -9.36 -19.97 -28.19
C LEU A 121 -10.20 -19.51 -29.38
N ARG A 122 -10.11 -18.23 -29.75
CA ARG A 122 -10.77 -17.71 -30.97
C ARG A 122 -10.20 -18.38 -32.21
N ALA A 123 -8.89 -18.59 -32.25
CA ALA A 123 -8.21 -19.27 -33.35
C ALA A 123 -8.51 -20.78 -33.41
N SER A 124 -8.72 -21.44 -32.26
CA SER A 124 -9.09 -22.87 -32.21
C SER A 124 -10.56 -23.13 -32.53
N GLY A 125 -11.39 -22.09 -32.61
CA GLY A 125 -12.84 -22.19 -32.82
C GLY A 125 -13.60 -22.66 -31.57
N GLU A 126 -12.93 -22.71 -30.42
CA GLU A 126 -13.51 -23.10 -29.13
C GLU A 126 -14.05 -21.88 -28.34
N PHE A 127 -13.91 -20.67 -28.88
CA PHE A 127 -14.41 -19.43 -28.28
C PHE A 127 -15.79 -19.04 -28.83
N ASP A 128 -16.81 -19.02 -27.97
CA ASP A 128 -18.14 -18.50 -28.28
C ASP A 128 -18.23 -17.00 -27.91
N ASP A 129 -18.21 -16.11 -28.90
CA ASP A 129 -18.38 -14.66 -28.74
C ASP A 129 -19.75 -14.26 -28.10
N GLY A 130 -20.67 -15.22 -27.91
CA GLY A 130 -22.05 -15.02 -27.50
C GLY A 130 -22.30 -14.48 -26.09
N GLN A 131 -21.32 -14.47 -25.18
CA GLN A 131 -21.52 -14.01 -23.79
C GLN A 131 -21.19 -12.52 -23.56
N ALA A 132 -20.28 -11.93 -24.34
CA ALA A 132 -19.91 -10.52 -24.18
C ALA A 132 -20.99 -9.56 -24.73
N GLN A 133 -21.67 -9.93 -25.82
CA GLN A 133 -22.69 -9.08 -26.45
C GLN A 133 -24.07 -9.12 -25.77
N LYS A 134 -24.40 -10.16 -24.99
CA LYS A 134 -25.69 -10.25 -24.31
C LYS A 134 -25.83 -9.30 -23.12
N ARG A 135 -24.72 -8.87 -22.50
CA ARG A 135 -24.74 -7.93 -21.37
C ARG A 135 -24.92 -6.47 -21.76
N SER A 136 -24.56 -6.07 -22.99
CA SER A 136 -24.82 -4.70 -23.47
C SER A 136 -26.21 -4.55 -24.11
N ARG A 137 -26.75 -5.62 -24.71
CA ARG A 137 -28.05 -5.58 -25.40
C ARG A 137 -29.28 -5.69 -24.51
N SER A 138 -29.15 -6.12 -23.25
CA SER A 138 -30.29 -6.25 -22.33
C SER A 138 -30.70 -4.94 -21.65
N SER A 139 -29.99 -3.83 -21.88
CA SER A 139 -30.31 -2.52 -21.28
C SER A 139 -31.29 -1.66 -22.10
N ASP A 140 -31.53 -1.99 -23.38
CA ASP A 140 -32.23 -1.07 -24.32
C ASP A 140 -33.63 -1.54 -24.77
N HIS A 141 -34.25 -2.50 -24.09
CA HIS A 141 -35.60 -2.97 -24.45
C HIS A 141 -36.61 -2.86 -23.31
N HIS A 142 -36.84 -1.63 -22.83
CA HIS A 142 -38.10 -1.26 -22.18
C HIS A 142 -38.53 0.17 -22.56
N ALA A 143 -39.18 0.31 -23.71
CA ALA A 143 -40.15 1.38 -23.97
C ALA A 143 -41.26 0.82 -24.86
N HIS A 144 -42.37 0.50 -24.20
CA HIS A 144 -43.55 -0.18 -24.71
C HIS A 144 -44.28 0.70 -25.73
N GLY A 145 -44.49 0.19 -26.94
CA GLY A 145 -45.50 0.68 -27.86
C GLY A 145 -46.89 0.25 -27.40
N GLY A 146 -47.87 1.15 -27.49
CA GLY A 146 -49.29 0.89 -27.23
C GLY A 146 -50.12 1.51 -28.36
N GLY A 147 -50.85 0.65 -29.07
CA GLY A 147 -51.49 0.90 -30.37
C GLY A 147 -52.61 1.94 -30.39
N GLY A 148 -52.89 2.44 -31.60
CA GLY A 148 -53.99 3.34 -31.89
C GLY A 148 -55.35 2.67 -32.11
N GLY A 149 -56.35 3.50 -32.40
CA GLY A 149 -57.70 3.09 -32.84
C GLY A 149 -58.75 4.12 -32.43
N GLY A 150 -59.37 4.78 -33.40
CA GLY A 150 -60.23 5.96 -33.20
C GLY A 150 -61.73 5.70 -33.02
N GLY A 151 -62.52 6.78 -33.12
CA GLY A 151 -63.96 6.72 -33.37
C GLY A 151 -64.78 7.87 -32.76
N GLY A 152 -65.37 8.72 -33.64
CA GLY A 152 -66.63 9.48 -33.46
C GLY A 152 -66.66 10.59 -32.40
N GLY A 153 -67.21 11.79 -32.61
CA GLY A 153 -68.19 12.26 -33.57
C GLY A 153 -69.38 12.90 -32.82
N GLY A 154 -69.61 14.20 -33.01
CA GLY A 154 -70.94 14.81 -32.95
C GLY A 154 -71.35 15.56 -31.68
N TRP A 155 -71.49 16.89 -31.87
CA TRP A 155 -72.35 17.91 -31.22
C TRP A 155 -72.21 18.20 -29.72
#